data_AF-A0A3N2RKT4-F1
#
_entry.id   AF-A0A3N2RKT4-F1
#
_cell.length_a   1.000
_cell.length_b   1.000
_cell.length_c   1.000
_cell.angle_alpha   90.00
_cell.angle_beta   90.00
_cell.angle_gamma   90.00
#
_symmetry.space_group_name_H-M   'P 1'
#
loop_
_entity.id
_entity.type
_entity.pdbx_description
1 polymer ?
#
loop_
_entity_poly.entity_id
_entity_poly.type
_entity_poly.pdbx_seq_one_letter_code
_entity_poly.pdbx_strand_id
1 'polypeptide(L)' 'MERVSITERPDWREKAHEYGFNFHTMYGEPYWCEDAYYKLTLAQVEKLEEVTAELHQMCLKVVE' A
#
# COMPACT_ATOMS: atom_id res chain seq x y z
N MET A 1 0.37 -13.16 5.99
CA MET A 1 0.44 -12.34 4.77
C MET A 1 0.92 -13.22 3.64
N GLU A 2 0.20 -13.24 2.53
CA GLU A 2 0.47 -14.05 1.33
C GLU A 2 0.46 -13.13 0.11
N ARG A 3 1.48 -13.19 -0.75
CA ARG A 3 1.49 -12.45 -2.03
C ARG A 3 0.87 -13.33 -3.11
N VAL A 4 -0.17 -12.82 -3.78
CA VAL A 4 -0.88 -13.52 -4.85
C VAL A 4 -0.68 -12.76 -6.16
N SER A 5 -0.07 -13.40 -7.15
CA SER A 5 0.10 -12.81 -8.48
C SER A 5 -1.22 -12.76 -9.26
N ILE A 6 -1.42 -11.69 -10.04
CA ILE A 6 -2.57 -11.47 -10.90
C ILE A 6 -2.12 -10.85 -12.23
N THR A 7 -2.99 -10.88 -13.23
CA THR A 7 -2.81 -10.05 -14.43
C THR A 7 -3.15 -8.60 -14.09
N GLU A 8 -2.30 -7.67 -14.52
CA GLU A 8 -2.57 -6.24 -14.39
C GLU A 8 -3.94 -5.87 -14.97
N ARG A 9 -4.66 -4.96 -14.31
CA ARG A 9 -5.94 -4.45 -14.83
C ARG A 9 -5.70 -3.65 -16.12
N PRO A 10 -6.41 -3.91 -17.22
CA PRO A 10 -6.08 -3.34 -18.53
C PRO A 10 -6.01 -1.81 -18.61
N ASP A 11 -6.73 -1.09 -17.75
CA ASP A 11 -6.91 0.37 -17.76
C ASP A 11 -6.41 1.05 -16.47
N TRP A 12 -5.49 0.40 -15.75
CA TRP A 12 -5.10 0.85 -14.42
C TRP A 12 -4.37 2.19 -14.44
N ARG A 13 -3.61 2.49 -15.50
CA ARG A 13 -2.86 3.75 -15.65
C ARG A 13 -3.80 4.92 -15.96
N GLU A 14 -4.76 4.70 -16.85
CA GLU A 14 -5.81 5.65 -17.18
C GLU A 14 -6.64 5.98 -15.93
N LYS A 15 -7.04 4.96 -15.16
CA LYS A 15 -7.73 5.13 -13.88
C LYS A 15 -6.87 5.88 -12.86
N ALA A 16 -5.59 5.52 -12.73
CA ALA A 16 -4.66 6.22 -11.85
C ALA A 16 -4.62 7.72 -12.19
N HIS A 17 -4.50 8.06 -13.47
CA HIS A 17 -4.53 9.44 -13.93
C HIS A 17 -5.88 10.12 -13.65
N GLU A 18 -7.02 9.44 -13.90
CA GLU A 18 -8.37 9.95 -13.61
C GLU A 18 -8.55 10.35 -12.13
N TYR A 19 -8.01 9.55 -11.21
CA TYR A 19 -8.06 9.82 -9.76
C TYR A 19 -6.94 10.75 -9.26
N GLY A 20 -6.14 11.33 -10.15
CA GLY A 20 -5.06 12.26 -9.81
C GLY A 20 -3.79 11.60 -9.25
N PHE A 21 -3.66 10.27 -9.39
CA PHE A 21 -2.48 9.51 -8.99
C PHE A 21 -1.40 9.56 -10.08
N ASN A 22 -0.80 10.73 -10.26
CA ASN A 22 0.14 11.01 -11.37
C ASN A 22 1.52 10.35 -11.23
N PHE A 23 1.82 9.73 -10.09
CA PHE A 23 3.09 9.09 -9.79
C PHE A 23 3.02 7.57 -9.91
N HIS A 24 2.08 7.04 -10.70
CA HIS A 24 1.98 5.61 -10.98
C HIS A 24 3.19 5.04 -11.74
N THR A 25 3.90 5.90 -12.49
CA THR A 25 5.10 5.56 -13.26
C THR A 25 6.14 6.66 -13.05
N MET A 26 7.35 6.28 -12.66
CA MET A 26 8.46 7.21 -12.41
C MET A 26 9.69 6.76 -13.19
N TYR A 27 10.35 7.71 -13.87
CA TYR A 27 11.57 7.45 -14.64
C TYR A 27 11.44 6.34 -15.71
N GLY A 28 10.24 6.12 -16.24
CA GLY A 28 9.94 5.06 -17.21
C GLY A 28 9.58 3.71 -16.58
N GLU A 29 9.66 3.57 -15.26
CA GLU A 29 9.37 2.34 -14.52
C GLU A 29 8.07 2.46 -13.70
N PRO A 30 7.32 1.36 -13.52
CA PRO A 30 6.14 1.39 -12.66
C PRO A 30 6.54 1.64 -11.19
N TYR A 31 6.02 2.71 -10.61
CA TYR A 31 6.11 2.96 -9.16
C TYR A 31 5.04 2.14 -8.42
N TRP A 32 3.88 1.98 -9.06
CA TRP A 32 2.78 1.16 -8.57
C TRP A 32 2.73 -0.17 -9.33
N CYS A 33 2.75 -1.29 -8.60
CA CYS A 33 2.70 -2.64 -9.16
C CYS A 33 1.28 -3.20 -9.11
N GLU A 34 0.69 -3.50 -10.28
CA GLU A 34 -0.63 -4.13 -10.43
C GLU A 34 -0.56 -5.65 -10.71
N ASP A 35 0.64 -6.23 -10.62
CA ASP A 35 0.89 -7.65 -10.94
C ASP A 35 0.58 -8.61 -9.78
N ALA A 36 0.26 -8.08 -8.60
CA ALA A 36 -0.04 -8.86 -7.41
C ALA A 36 -0.80 -8.05 -6.35
N TYR A 37 -1.39 -8.77 -5.41
CA TYR A 37 -1.87 -8.20 -4.15
C TYR A 37 -1.39 -9.02 -2.96
N TYR A 38 -1.44 -8.41 -1.76
CA TYR A 38 -1.20 -9.10 -0.51
C TYR A 38 -2.52 -9.45 0.18
N LYS A 39 -2.69 -10.73 0.51
CA LYS A 39 -3.80 -11.24 1.30
C LYS A 39 -3.40 -11.27 2.77
N LEU A 40 -4.23 -10.67 3.61
CA LEU A 40 -4.09 -10.67 5.06
C LEU A 40 -5.34 -11.27 5.69
N THR A 41 -5.16 -11.94 6.83
CA THR A 41 -6.28 -12.29 7.72
C THR A 41 -6.66 -11.07 8.56
N LEU A 42 -7.88 -11.03 9.09
CA LEU A 42 -8.30 -9.95 9.99
C LEU A 42 -7.34 -9.79 11.17
N ALA A 43 -6.97 -10.89 11.83
CA ALA A 43 -6.02 -10.87 12.94
C ALA A 43 -4.64 -10.29 12.56
N GLN A 44 -4.20 -10.44 11.31
CA GLN A 44 -2.95 -9.83 10.83
C GLN A 44 -3.12 -8.31 10.65
N VAL A 45 -4.28 -7.87 10.17
CA VAL A 45 -4.60 -6.44 10.04
C VAL A 45 -4.67 -5.77 11.42
N GLU A 46 -5.41 -6.37 12.35
CA GLU A 46 -5.55 -5.86 13.73
C GLU A 46 -4.19 -5.77 14.42
N LYS A 47 -3.30 -6.75 14.19
CA LYS A 47 -1.96 -6.70 14.79
C LYS A 47 -1.11 -5.55 14.24
N LEU A 48 -1.20 -5.27 12.93
CA LEU A 48 -0.51 -4.13 12.34
C LEU A 48 -1.05 -2.81 12.88
N GLU A 49 -2.36 -2.69 13.03
CA GLU A 49 -3.01 -1.51 13.60
C GLU A 49 -2.54 -1.26 15.05
N GLU A 50 -2.58 -2.27 15.90
CA GLU A 50 -2.15 -2.16 17.31
C GLU A 50 -0.69 -1.70 17.43
N VAL A 51 0.23 -2.38 16.72
CA VAL A 51 1.67 -2.10 16.82
C VAL A 51 2.01 -0.72 16.24
N THR A 52 1.38 -0.34 15.13
CA THR A 52 1.61 0.99 14.54
C THR A 52 1.07 2.11 15.42
N ALA A 53 -0.07 1.90 16.10
CA ALA A 53 -0.58 2.84 17.09
C ALA A 53 0.38 2.99 18.29
N GLU A 54 0.92 1.88 18.81
CA GLU A 54 1.92 1.91 19.88
C GLU A 54 3.17 2.71 19.48
N LEU A 55 3.73 2.41 18.30
CA LEU A 55 4.90 3.13 17.77
C LEU A 55 4.61 4.63 17.58
N HIS A 56 3.42 4.97 17.09
CA HIS A 56 3.02 6.37 16.97
C HIS A 56 3.00 7.08 18.33
N GLN A 57 2.44 6.44 19.37
CA GLN A 57 2.44 6.99 20.73
C GLN A 57 3.87 7.15 21.29
N MET A 58 4.77 6.22 20.98
CA MET A 58 6.19 6.37 21.36
C MET A 58 6.82 7.58 20.69
N CYS A 59 6.57 7.83 19.40
CA CYS A 59 7.07 9.00 18.68
C CYS A 59 6.56 10.32 19.30
N LEU A 60 5.28 10.37 19.69
CA LEU A 60 4.71 11.55 20.36
C LEU A 60 5.38 11.83 21.70
N LYS A 61 5.62 10.80 22.51
CA LYS A 61 6.28 10.94 23.82
C LYS A 61 7.71 11.48 23.74
N VAL A 62 8.40 11.28 22.62
CA VAL A 62 9.79 11.77 22.44
C VAL A 62 9.83 13.28 22.21
N VAL A 63 8.74 13.88 21.72
CA VAL A 63 8.65 15.33 21.44
C VAL A 63 7.89 16.12 22.51
N GLU A 64 7.39 15.46 23.55
CA GLU A 64 6.90 16.07 24.80
C GLU A 64 8.04 16.52 25.70
#